data_AF-A0A920FCI5-F1
#
_entry.id   AF-A0A920FCI5-F1
#
_cell.length_a   1.000
_cell.length_b   1.000
_cell.length_c   1.000
_cell.angle_alpha   90.00
_cell.angle_beta   90.00
_cell.angle_gamma   90.00
#
_symmetry.space_group_name_H-M   'P 1'
#
loop_
_entity.id
_entity.type
_entity.pdbx_description
1 polymer ?
#
loop_
_entity_poly.entity_id
_entity_poly.type
_entity_poly.pdbx_seq_one_letter_code
_entity_poly.pdbx_strand_id
1 'polypeptide(L)'
;METPPSKRFQQIHLGHCAFAVPEERRFVTENLIRATGGLVGTPDEIITMLEEREAMGLNEVALLPSMDQARVNLNDFAELVIKRYRC
;
A
#
# COMPACT_ATOMS: atom_id res chain seq x y z
N MET A 1 29.19 -4.15 -5.13
CA MET A 1 30.05 -3.01 -4.76
C MET A 1 29.29 -2.25 -3.68
N GLU A 2 29.86 -2.08 -2.49
CA GLU A 2 29.15 -1.44 -1.37
C GLU A 2 28.98 0.06 -1.63
N THR A 3 27.80 0.62 -1.38
CA THR A 3 27.56 2.06 -1.56
C THR A 3 28.47 2.87 -0.60
N PRO A 4 29.16 3.91 -1.08
CA PRO A 4 30.04 4.72 -0.24
C PRO A 4 29.31 5.27 1.01
N PRO A 5 29.99 5.43 2.16
CA PRO A 5 29.36 5.89 3.40
C PRO A 5 28.56 7.20 3.23
N SER A 6 29.08 8.15 2.45
CA SER A 6 28.43 9.43 2.18
C SER A 6 27.16 9.33 1.32
N LYS A 7 26.90 8.18 0.68
CA LYS A 7 25.71 7.93 -0.14
C LYS A 7 24.84 6.80 0.39
N ARG A 8 25.24 6.12 1.48
CA ARG A 8 24.55 4.93 2.00
C ARG A 8 23.10 5.23 2.41
N PHE A 9 22.77 6.46 2.80
CA PHE A 9 21.40 6.89 3.07
C PHE A 9 20.44 6.68 1.88
N GLN A 10 20.95 6.68 0.64
CA GLN A 10 20.13 6.43 -0.55
C GLN A 10 19.64 4.98 -0.63
N GLN A 11 20.33 4.05 0.04
CA GLN A 11 19.90 2.64 0.07
C GLN A 11 18.54 2.47 0.77
N ILE A 12 18.22 3.33 1.74
CA ILE A 12 16.92 3.31 2.43
C ILE A 12 15.77 3.67 1.47
N HIS A 13 16.09 4.37 0.38
CA HIS A 13 15.12 4.72 -0.65
C HIS A 13 14.95 3.63 -1.71
N LEU A 14 15.77 2.57 -1.66
CA LEU A 14 15.61 1.42 -2.55
C LEU A 14 14.22 0.81 -2.33
N GLY A 15 13.53 0.46 -3.41
CA GLY A 15 12.16 0.01 -3.36
C GLY A 15 11.15 1.11 -3.69
N HIS A 16 11.35 2.34 -3.20
CA HIS A 16 10.50 3.52 -3.48
C HIS A 16 8.99 3.23 -3.60
N CYS A 17 8.42 2.55 -2.60
CA CYS A 17 7.01 2.12 -2.58
C CYS A 17 6.57 1.20 -3.74
N ALA A 18 7.49 0.75 -4.59
CA ALA A 18 7.22 -0.13 -5.73
C ALA A 18 7.46 -1.61 -5.40
N PHE A 19 8.41 -1.91 -4.51
CA PHE A 19 8.71 -3.27 -4.05
C PHE A 19 9.35 -3.28 -2.66
N ALA A 20 9.23 -4.41 -1.96
CA ALA A 20 9.96 -4.68 -0.73
C ALA A 20 11.31 -5.33 -1.04
N VAL A 21 12.39 -4.79 -0.48
CA VAL A 21 13.74 -5.34 -0.62
C VAL A 21 13.77 -6.75 0.02
N PRO A 22 14.34 -7.77 -0.64
CA PRO A 22 14.27 -9.16 -0.18
C PRO A 22 14.75 -9.36 1.27
N GLU A 23 15.83 -8.68 1.65
CA GLU A 23 16.44 -8.75 2.98
C GLU A 23 15.55 -8.12 4.06
N GLU A 24 14.68 -7.19 3.67
CA GLU A 24 13.77 -6.48 4.58
C GLU A 24 12.46 -7.23 4.81
N ARG A 25 12.12 -8.22 3.95
CA ARG A 25 10.87 -8.99 4.07
C ARG A 25 10.67 -9.63 5.45
N ARG A 26 11.76 -10.00 6.13
CA ARG A 26 11.72 -10.56 7.49
C ARG A 26 11.14 -9.62 8.54
N PHE A 27 11.08 -8.31 8.26
CA PHE A 27 10.52 -7.30 9.15
C PHE A 27 9.03 -7.03 8.86
N VAL A 28 8.50 -7.53 7.75
CA VAL A 28 7.10 -7.36 7.37
C VAL A 28 6.24 -8.37 8.14
N THR A 29 5.58 -7.90 9.20
CA THR A 29 4.65 -8.68 10.01
C THR A 29 3.21 -8.27 9.71
N GLU A 30 2.23 -9.13 10.05
CA GLU A 30 0.81 -8.79 9.93
C GLU A 30 0.46 -7.51 10.70
N ASN A 31 0.96 -7.38 11.93
CA ASN A 31 0.76 -6.19 12.75
C ASN A 31 1.34 -4.94 12.08
N LEU A 32 2.53 -5.04 11.47
CA LEU A 32 3.11 -3.91 10.73
C LEU A 32 2.23 -3.52 9.54
N ILE A 33 1.77 -4.48 8.73
CA ILE A 33 0.90 -4.22 7.58
C ILE A 33 -0.36 -3.45 8.02
N ARG A 34 -1.03 -3.93 9.07
CA ARG A 34 -2.24 -3.28 9.61
C ARG A 34 -1.94 -1.87 10.16
N ALA A 35 -0.79 -1.68 10.81
CA ALA A 35 -0.39 -0.40 11.38
C ALA A 35 -0.01 0.66 10.32
N THR A 36 0.30 0.28 9.08
CA THR A 36 0.64 1.26 8.02
C THR A 36 -0.54 2.15 7.60
N GLY A 37 -1.77 1.75 7.93
CA GLY A 37 -2.98 2.45 7.48
C GLY A 37 -3.33 2.22 5.99
N GLY A 38 -2.63 1.30 5.31
CA GLY A 38 -2.97 0.88 3.94
C GLY A 38 -4.36 0.25 3.83
N LEU A 39 -4.89 0.19 2.60
CA LEU A 39 -6.13 -0.51 2.29
C LEU A 39 -5.82 -2.00 2.07
N VAL A 40 -5.80 -2.78 3.16
CA VAL A 40 -5.46 -4.21 3.14
C VAL A 40 -6.54 -5.01 3.84
N GLY A 41 -7.19 -5.89 3.10
CA GLY A 41 -8.26 -6.74 3.60
C GLY A 41 -9.12 -7.26 2.46
N THR A 42 -10.28 -7.81 2.82
CA THR A 42 -11.35 -8.13 1.90
C THR A 42 -11.95 -6.85 1.29
N PRO A 43 -12.68 -6.94 0.16
CA PRO A 43 -13.36 -5.78 -0.41
C PRO A 43 -14.29 -5.05 0.56
N ASP A 44 -14.99 -5.78 1.43
CA ASP A 44 -15.96 -5.21 2.38
C ASP A 44 -15.25 -4.45 3.51
N GLU A 45 -14.14 -5.00 4.01
CA GLU A 45 -13.28 -4.31 4.98
C GLU A 45 -12.69 -3.04 4.37
N ILE A 46 -12.24 -3.09 3.11
CA ILE A 46 -11.68 -1.92 2.42
C ILE A 46 -12.74 -0.83 2.22
N ILE A 47 -13.98 -1.19 1.84
CA ILE A 47 -15.10 -0.23 1.74
C ILE A 47 -15.37 0.41 3.10
N THR A 48 -15.45 -0.39 4.17
CA THR A 48 -15.65 0.13 5.53
C THR A 48 -14.54 1.11 5.93
N MET A 49 -13.28 0.78 5.65
CA MET A 49 -12.14 1.67 5.92
C MET A 49 -12.25 2.99 5.15
N LEU A 50 -12.73 2.96 3.91
CA LEU A 50 -12.92 4.16 3.09
C LEU A 50 -14.04 5.04 3.65
N GLU A 51 -15.19 4.46 4.01
CA GLU A 51 -16.33 5.17 4.62
C GLU A 51 -15.93 5.85 5.93
N GLU A 52 -15.19 5.15 6.81
CA GLU A 52 -14.66 5.70 8.05
C GLU A 52 -13.72 6.90 7.80
N ARG A 53 -12.85 6.77 6.80
CA ARG A 53 -11.87 7.83 6.46
C ARG A 53 -12.54 9.03 5.80
N GLU A 54 -13.53 8.80 4.96
CA GLU A 54 -14.37 9.85 4.37
C GLU A 54 -15.13 10.62 5.46
N ALA A 55 -15.71 9.92 6.44
CA ALA A 55 -16.33 10.53 7.61
C ALA A 55 -15.35 11.38 8.45
N MET A 56 -14.04 11.09 8.38
CA MET A 56 -12.96 11.89 8.98
C MET A 56 -12.45 13.02 8.08
N GLY A 57 -13.00 13.20 6.88
CA GLY A 57 -12.67 14.29 5.95
C GLY A 57 -11.68 13.91 4.84
N LEU A 58 -11.41 12.62 4.60
CA LEU A 58 -10.65 12.17 3.44
C LEU A 58 -11.50 12.31 2.17
N ASN A 59 -11.00 13.03 1.17
CA ASN A 59 -11.74 13.28 -0.08
C ASN A 59 -11.18 12.53 -1.29
N GLU A 60 -9.96 12.02 -1.22
CA GLU A 60 -9.29 11.36 -2.35
C GLU A 60 -8.28 10.31 -1.86
N VAL A 61 -8.16 9.22 -2.64
CA VAL A 61 -7.22 8.12 -2.37
C VAL A 61 -6.36 7.87 -3.60
N ALA A 62 -5.04 7.98 -3.43
CA ALA A 62 -4.06 7.52 -4.42
C ALA A 62 -3.63 6.07 -4.11
N LEU A 63 -3.86 5.17 -5.06
CA LEU A 63 -3.47 3.76 -4.94
C LEU A 63 -2.03 3.56 -5.44
N LEU A 64 -1.17 3.01 -4.57
CA LEU A 64 0.22 2.69 -4.86
C LEU A 64 0.50 1.21 -4.57
N PRO A 65 -0.07 0.27 -5.35
CA PRO A 65 0.28 -1.14 -5.24
C PRO A 65 1.73 -1.38 -5.67
N SER A 66 2.31 -2.52 -5.26
CA SER A 66 3.59 -2.95 -5.80
C SER A 66 3.49 -3.13 -7.32
N MET A 67 4.57 -2.79 -8.04
CA MET A 67 4.54 -2.78 -9.51
C MET A 67 4.23 -4.16 -10.10
N ASP A 68 4.72 -5.22 -9.46
CA ASP A 68 4.47 -6.62 -9.87
C ASP A 68 2.99 -7.01 -9.76
N GLN A 69 2.20 -6.35 -8.91
CA GLN A 69 0.79 -6.65 -8.68
C GLN A 69 -0.14 -5.52 -9.15
N ALA A 70 0.41 -4.43 -9.70
CA ALA A 70 -0.33 -3.20 -9.95
C ALA A 70 -1.56 -3.43 -10.84
N ARG A 71 -1.42 -4.19 -11.93
CA ARG A 71 -2.53 -4.43 -12.87
C ARG A 71 -3.67 -5.22 -12.23
N VAL A 72 -3.35 -6.24 -11.42
CA VAL A 72 -4.37 -7.05 -10.73
C VAL A 72 -5.03 -6.22 -9.64
N ASN A 73 -4.23 -5.60 -8.75
CA ASN A 73 -4.76 -4.80 -7.65
C ASN A 73 -5.66 -3.65 -8.15
N LEU A 74 -5.26 -2.94 -9.20
CA LEU A 74 -6.07 -1.86 -9.76
C LEU A 74 -7.36 -2.37 -10.42
N ASN A 75 -7.32 -3.53 -11.08
CA ASN A 75 -8.52 -4.14 -11.66
C ASN A 75 -9.48 -4.62 -10.57
N ASP A 76 -8.98 -5.36 -9.59
CA ASP A 76 -9.76 -5.85 -8.45
C ASP A 76 -10.36 -4.69 -7.65
N PHE A 77 -9.59 -3.64 -7.41
CA PHE A 77 -10.10 -2.45 -6.72
C PHE A 77 -11.22 -1.76 -7.51
N ALA A 78 -11.06 -1.63 -8.83
CA ALA A 78 -12.12 -1.07 -9.66
C ALA A 78 -13.40 -1.91 -9.63
N GLU A 79 -13.26 -3.23 -9.74
CA GLU A 79 -14.39 -4.17 -9.85
C GLU A 79 -15.08 -4.45 -8.50
N LEU A 80 -14.29 -4.61 -7.44
CA LEU A 80 -14.76 -5.11 -6.13
C LEU A 80 -14.92 -4.01 -5.09
N VAL A 81 -14.33 -2.83 -5.29
CA VAL A 81 -14.43 -1.70 -4.37
C VAL A 81 -15.17 -0.55 -5.04
N ILE A 82 -14.63 0.06 -6.11
CA ILE A 82 -15.22 1.27 -6.72
C ILE A 82 -16.66 1.04 -7.17
N LYS A 83 -16.97 -0.07 -7.85
CA LYS A 83 -18.35 -0.38 -8.29
C LYS A 83 -19.35 -0.55 -7.14
N ARG A 84 -18.86 -0.86 -5.94
CA ARG A 84 -19.67 -1.16 -4.75
C ARG A 84 -19.69 -0.01 -3.75
N TYR A 85 -18.70 0.88 -3.80
CA TYR A 85 -18.61 2.09 -3.00
C TYR A 85 -19.75 3.04 -3.40
N ARG A 86 -20.59 3.42 -2.44
CA ARG A 86 -21.75 4.29 -2.68
C ARG A 86 -21.48 5.63 -2.01
N CYS A 87 -21.42 6.68 -2.82
CA CYS A 87 -21.44 8.07 -2.37
C CYS A 87 -22.85 8.50 -1.96
#